data_AF-A0A811N8G0-F1
#
_entry.id   AF-A0A811N8G0-F1
#
_cell.length_a   1.000
_cell.length_b   1.000
_cell.length_c   1.000
_cell.angle_alpha   90.00
_cell.angle_beta   90.00
_cell.angle_gamma   90.00
#
_symmetry.space_group_name_H-M   'P 1'
#
loop_
_entity.id
_entity.type
_entity.pdbx_description
1 polymer ?
#
loop_
_entity_poly.entity_id
_entity_poly.type
_entity_poly.pdbx_seq_one_letter_code
_entity_poly.pdbx_strand_id
1 'polypeptide(L)'
;MAEATPTMVFVYGTLKRGFPNHPLLVASATPFVGAASTAGPASLVIGPYSGTHIGVYERRPITVVADGSGEAVQAEAYFAHPSYAEALWRRCGGEAAEIGEYTVDHAGGYVPKSERAAGVAGLIDAVHRFLATAPDN
;
A
#
# COMPACT_ATOMS: atom_id res chain seq x y z
N MET A 1 -22.53 -26.02 -9.96
CA MET A 1 -21.61 -24.98 -10.44
C MET A 1 -21.16 -24.24 -9.19
N ALA A 2 -19.94 -24.43 -8.72
CA ALA A 2 -19.46 -23.71 -7.54
C ALA A 2 -19.30 -22.24 -7.92
N GLU A 3 -20.06 -21.37 -7.26
CA GLU A 3 -19.94 -19.93 -7.40
C GLU A 3 -18.56 -19.56 -6.86
N ALA A 4 -17.68 -19.03 -7.72
CA ALA A 4 -16.37 -18.57 -7.29
C ALA A 4 -16.61 -17.40 -6.33
N THR A 5 -16.17 -17.54 -5.07
CA THR A 5 -16.23 -16.45 -4.12
C THR A 5 -15.44 -15.26 -4.66
N PRO A 6 -16.05 -14.07 -4.78
CA PRO A 6 -15.34 -12.91 -5.30
C PRO A 6 -14.17 -12.58 -4.37
N THR A 7 -12.98 -12.37 -4.95
CA THR A 7 -11.81 -11.94 -4.20
C THR A 7 -12.03 -10.54 -3.65
N MET A 8 -12.04 -10.40 -2.33
CA MET A 8 -12.09 -9.09 -1.67
C MET A 8 -10.68 -8.50 -1.60
N VAL A 9 -10.53 -7.24 -2.00
CA VAL A 9 -9.27 -6.51 -1.91
C VAL A 9 -9.44 -5.30 -1.00
N PHE A 10 -8.63 -5.23 0.05
CA PHE A 10 -8.59 -4.10 0.96
C PHE A 10 -7.64 -3.02 0.44
N VAL A 11 -8.18 -1.82 0.23
CA VAL A 11 -7.41 -0.65 -0.26
C VAL A 11 -7.26 0.38 0.86
N TYR A 12 -6.02 0.78 1.12
CA TYR A 12 -5.68 1.62 2.28
C TYR A 12 -4.85 2.86 1.91
N GLY A 13 -4.68 3.14 0.62
CA GLY A 13 -3.88 4.25 0.10
C GLY A 13 -4.53 4.95 -1.09
N THR A 14 -3.74 5.23 -2.13
CA THR A 14 -4.14 6.03 -3.30
C THR A 14 -5.32 5.49 -4.12
N LEU A 15 -5.71 4.23 -3.92
CA LEU A 15 -6.86 3.58 -4.57
C LEU A 15 -8.19 3.82 -3.84
N LYS A 16 -8.17 4.33 -2.60
CA LYS A 16 -9.39 4.69 -1.86
C LYS A 16 -10.24 5.69 -2.64
N ARG A 17 -11.54 5.74 -2.38
CA ARG A 17 -12.46 6.70 -3.02
C ARG A 17 -12.02 8.14 -2.76
N GLY A 18 -11.98 8.96 -3.81
CA GLY A 18 -11.52 10.35 -3.72
C GLY A 18 -10.00 10.54 -3.77
N PHE A 19 -9.23 9.47 -3.94
CA PHE A 19 -7.76 9.52 -4.03
C PHE A 19 -7.25 9.36 -5.47
N PRO A 20 -6.00 9.76 -5.76
CA PRO A 20 -5.51 9.95 -7.13
C PRO A 20 -5.60 8.74 -8.07
N ASN A 21 -5.50 7.51 -7.54
CA ASN A 21 -5.55 6.29 -8.36
C ASN A 21 -6.93 5.61 -8.37
N HIS A 22 -7.93 6.14 -7.67
CA HIS A 22 -9.28 5.57 -7.64
C HIS A 22 -9.92 5.34 -9.03
N PRO A 23 -9.72 6.21 -10.04
CA PRO A 23 -10.26 5.97 -11.38
C PRO A 23 -9.83 4.64 -12.01
N LEU A 24 -8.68 4.07 -11.60
CA LEU A 24 -8.22 2.76 -12.07
C LEU A 24 -9.14 1.62 -11.59
N LEU A 25 -9.70 1.72 -10.37
CA LEU A 25 -10.65 0.74 -9.85
C LEU A 25 -12.02 0.85 -10.52
N VAL A 26 -12.43 2.08 -10.84
CA VAL A 26 -13.67 2.34 -11.59
C VAL A 26 -13.56 1.73 -12.98
N ALA A 27 -12.42 1.93 -13.65
CA ALA A 27 -12.15 1.35 -14.97
C ALA A 27 -12.10 -0.20 -14.96
N SER A 28 -11.72 -0.82 -13.84
CA SER A 28 -11.74 -2.28 -13.68
C SER A 28 -13.09 -2.86 -13.24
N ALA A 29 -14.16 -2.05 -13.21
CA ALA A 29 -15.50 -2.44 -12.77
C ALA A 29 -15.51 -3.14 -11.40
N THR A 30 -14.62 -2.74 -10.49
CA THR A 30 -14.50 -3.34 -9.16
C THR A 30 -15.50 -2.67 -8.20
N PRO A 31 -16.57 -3.37 -7.77
CA PRO A 31 -17.58 -2.77 -6.92
C PRO A 31 -17.02 -2.51 -5.51
N PHE A 32 -17.43 -1.41 -4.91
CA PHE A 32 -17.16 -1.15 -3.51
C PHE A 32 -18.14 -1.92 -2.63
N VAL A 33 -17.61 -2.67 -1.67
CA VAL A 33 -18.41 -3.51 -0.76
C VAL A 33 -18.71 -2.77 0.55
N GLY A 34 -17.73 -2.09 1.13
CA GLY A 34 -17.87 -1.41 2.42
C GLY A 34 -16.55 -0.83 2.91
N ALA A 35 -16.63 -0.04 3.99
CA ALA A 35 -15.46 0.41 4.72
C ALA A 35 -15.03 -0.66 5.74
N ALA A 36 -13.75 -0.69 6.09
CA ALA A 36 -13.18 -1.68 6.99
C ALA A 36 -11.85 -1.20 7.58
N SER A 37 -11.42 -1.85 8.67
CA SER A 37 -10.12 -1.66 9.29
C SER A 37 -9.35 -2.99 9.35
N THR A 38 -8.02 -2.97 9.42
CA THR A 38 -7.25 -4.21 9.61
C THR A 38 -7.55 -4.80 10.99
N ALA A 39 -7.73 -6.12 11.08
CA ALA A 39 -8.01 -6.79 12.37
C ALA A 39 -6.79 -6.78 13.32
N GLY A 40 -5.59 -6.69 12.77
CA GLY A 40 -4.34 -6.54 13.51
C GLY A 40 -3.55 -5.31 13.04
N PRO A 41 -2.52 -4.91 13.81
CA PRO A 41 -1.65 -3.80 13.44
C PRO A 41 -0.92 -4.10 12.12
N ALA A 42 -0.80 -3.07 11.28
CA ALA A 42 -0.04 -3.12 10.05
C ALA A 42 0.68 -1.78 9.86
N SER A 43 2.00 -1.83 9.71
CA SER A 43 2.81 -0.63 9.49
C SER A 43 2.44 0.04 8.16
N LEU A 44 2.02 1.30 8.25
CA LEU A 44 1.72 2.15 7.11
C LEU A 44 2.59 3.39 7.20
N VAL A 45 3.47 3.59 6.21
CA VAL A 45 4.36 4.74 6.13
C VAL A 45 4.27 5.35 4.72
N ILE A 46 4.52 6.65 4.62
CA ILE A 46 4.66 7.33 3.33
C ILE A 46 6.15 7.49 3.06
N GLY A 47 6.65 6.64 2.17
CA GLY A 47 8.04 6.75 1.74
C GLY A 47 8.26 7.93 0.79
N PRO A 48 9.51 8.42 0.66
CA PRO A 48 9.88 9.44 -0.33
C PRO A 48 9.66 8.99 -1.79
N TYR A 49 9.31 7.71 -1.97
CA TYR A 49 9.02 7.06 -3.23
C TYR A 49 7.52 6.79 -3.44
N SER A 50 6.64 7.43 -2.65
CA SER A 50 5.18 7.32 -2.75
C SER A 50 4.69 7.86 -4.08
N GLY A 51 4.85 7.01 -5.08
CA GLY A 51 4.61 7.35 -6.45
C GLY A 51 5.88 7.53 -7.27
N THR A 52 6.83 6.61 -7.21
CA THR A 52 7.87 6.50 -8.25
C THR A 52 8.02 5.13 -8.89
N HIS A 53 7.54 4.03 -8.29
CA HIS A 53 7.97 2.70 -8.75
C HIS A 53 6.88 1.62 -8.72
N ILE A 54 6.87 0.81 -9.79
CA ILE A 54 5.89 -0.24 -10.10
C ILE A 54 6.56 -1.59 -9.91
N GLY A 55 5.80 -2.59 -9.47
CA GLY A 55 6.23 -3.99 -9.48
C GLY A 55 6.89 -4.49 -8.19
N VAL A 56 6.67 -3.80 -7.07
CA VAL A 56 7.44 -3.99 -5.84
C VAL A 56 6.57 -4.55 -4.69
N TYR A 57 5.25 -4.49 -4.81
CA TYR A 57 4.33 -4.97 -3.80
C TYR A 57 3.95 -6.43 -4.04
N GLU A 58 3.82 -7.21 -2.97
CA GLU A 58 3.21 -8.53 -2.99
C GLU A 58 1.75 -8.45 -2.52
N ARG A 59 0.90 -9.32 -3.05
CA ARG A 59 -0.46 -9.46 -2.56
C ARG A 59 -0.47 -10.53 -1.48
N ARG A 60 -0.99 -10.19 -0.30
CA ARG A 60 -1.07 -11.10 0.85
C ARG A 60 -2.50 -11.17 1.40
N PRO A 61 -2.91 -12.35 1.90
CA PRO A 61 -4.15 -12.46 2.66
C PRO A 61 -4.04 -11.69 3.97
N ILE A 62 -5.13 -11.03 4.35
CA ILE A 62 -5.30 -10.34 5.63
C ILE A 62 -6.73 -10.54 6.14
N THR A 63 -6.91 -10.32 7.44
CA THR A 63 -8.24 -10.20 8.04
C THR A 63 -8.55 -8.73 8.27
N VAL A 64 -9.72 -8.30 7.80
CA VAL A 64 -10.26 -6.96 8.03
C VAL A 64 -11.55 -7.05 8.84
N VAL A 65 -11.87 -6.01 9.58
CA VAL A 65 -13.12 -5.87 10.32
C VAL A 65 -14.00 -4.89 9.56
N ALA A 66 -15.17 -5.34 9.09
CA ALA A 66 -16.09 -4.49 8.36
C ALA A 66 -16.71 -3.42 9.26
N ASP A 67 -16.67 -2.17 8.82
CA ASP A 67 -17.24 -1.06 9.55
C ASP A 67 -18.77 -1.20 9.59
N GLY A 68 -19.34 -1.19 10.79
CA GLY A 68 -20.78 -1.31 11.02
C GLY A 68 -21.22 -2.69 11.53
N SER A 69 -20.75 -3.79 10.94
CA SER A 69 -21.07 -5.15 11.45
C SER A 69 -20.07 -5.64 12.50
N GLY A 70 -18.82 -5.16 12.45
CA GLY A 70 -17.73 -5.69 13.28
C GLY A 70 -17.31 -7.11 12.88
N GLU A 71 -17.78 -7.60 11.73
CA GLU A 71 -17.48 -8.94 11.23
C GLU A 71 -16.06 -9.00 10.68
N ALA A 72 -15.33 -10.06 11.04
CA ALA A 72 -14.02 -10.35 10.48
C ALA A 72 -14.15 -11.03 9.11
N VAL A 73 -13.58 -10.40 8.09
CA VAL A 73 -13.68 -10.82 6.69
C VAL A 73 -12.27 -11.07 6.14
N GLN A 74 -12.12 -12.16 5.38
CA GLN A 74 -10.87 -12.44 4.64
C GLN A 74 -10.79 -11.56 3.40
N ALA A 75 -9.66 -10.88 3.24
CA ALA A 75 -9.37 -10.06 2.07
C ALA A 75 -7.91 -10.24 1.67
N GLU A 76 -7.56 -9.71 0.51
CA GLU A 76 -6.17 -9.53 0.10
C GLU A 76 -5.80 -8.04 0.18
N ALA A 77 -4.56 -7.75 0.53
CA ALA A 77 -3.99 -6.41 0.46
C ALA A 77 -2.60 -6.46 -0.14
N TYR A 78 -2.22 -5.40 -0.82
CA TYR A 78 -0.86 -5.24 -1.33
C TYR A 78 0.04 -4.83 -0.16
N PHE A 79 1.26 -5.33 -0.06
CA PHE A 79 2.26 -4.91 0.93
C PHE A 79 3.62 -4.79 0.25
N ALA A 80 4.51 -3.96 0.81
CA ALA A 80 5.91 -3.99 0.42
C ALA A 80 6.46 -5.42 0.58
N HIS A 81 7.24 -5.89 -0.40
CA HIS A 81 7.80 -7.23 -0.35
C HIS A 81 8.74 -7.38 0.87
N PRO A 82 8.71 -8.52 1.60
CA PRO A 82 9.46 -8.72 2.83
C PRO A 82 10.97 -8.50 2.68
N SER A 83 11.53 -8.77 1.50
CA SER A 83 12.96 -8.58 1.24
C SER A 83 13.46 -7.14 1.42
N TYR A 84 12.56 -6.15 1.46
CA TYR A 84 12.93 -4.77 1.68
C TYR A 84 11.97 -3.96 2.55
N ALA A 85 10.81 -4.50 2.93
CA ALA A 85 9.79 -3.78 3.67
C ALA A 85 10.33 -3.13 4.95
N GLU A 86 11.10 -3.88 5.74
CA GLU A 86 11.68 -3.38 7.00
C GLU A 86 12.70 -2.26 6.76
N ALA A 87 13.58 -2.43 5.77
CA ALA A 87 14.58 -1.42 5.42
C ALA A 87 13.93 -0.13 4.91
N LEU A 88 12.88 -0.25 4.10
CA LEU A 88 12.08 0.89 3.65
C LEU A 88 11.39 1.58 4.84
N TRP A 89 10.78 0.80 5.74
CA TRP A 89 10.11 1.32 6.94
C TRP A 89 11.07 2.11 7.84
N ARG A 90 12.25 1.55 8.16
CA ARG A 90 13.29 2.25 8.92
C ARG A 90 13.71 3.56 8.26
N ARG A 91 13.86 3.56 6.94
CA ARG A 91 14.23 4.76 6.17
C ARG A 91 13.15 5.83 6.15
N CYS A 92 11.89 5.46 6.27
CA CYS A 92 10.79 6.41 6.40
C CYS A 92 10.77 7.08 7.79
N GLY A 93 11.51 6.56 8.77
CA GLY A 93 11.51 7.03 10.16
C GLY A 93 11.06 5.97 11.17
N GLY A 94 10.80 4.74 10.71
CA GLY A 94 10.33 3.65 11.56
C GLY A 94 8.98 3.97 12.20
N GLU A 95 8.82 3.59 13.47
CA GLU A 95 7.59 3.77 14.25
C GLU A 95 7.12 5.24 14.30
N ALA A 96 8.06 6.19 14.37
CA ALA A 96 7.74 7.62 14.41
C ALA A 96 7.12 8.17 13.11
N ALA A 97 7.22 7.42 12.01
CA ALA A 97 6.66 7.79 10.72
C ALA A 97 5.40 7.01 10.35
N GLU A 98 4.95 6.10 11.23
CA GLU A 98 3.72 5.36 11.00
C GLU A 98 2.50 6.26 11.07
N ILE A 99 1.58 6.05 10.13
CA ILE A 99 0.30 6.74 10.07
C ILE A 99 -0.82 5.72 10.27
N GLY A 100 -1.86 6.10 11.03
CA GLY A 100 -3.03 5.25 11.20
C GLY A 100 -3.90 5.15 9.94
N GLU A 101 -3.86 6.17 9.08
CA GLU A 101 -4.62 6.20 7.83
C GLU A 101 -3.95 7.10 6.77
N TYR A 102 -4.03 6.71 5.50
CA TYR A 102 -3.71 7.59 4.37
C TYR A 102 -4.81 8.64 4.14
N THR A 103 -4.54 9.93 4.40
CA THR A 103 -5.53 11.01 4.36
C THR A 103 -5.37 11.88 3.12
N VAL A 104 -6.26 12.85 2.93
CA VAL A 104 -6.17 13.84 1.84
C VAL A 104 -4.90 14.69 1.92
N ASP A 105 -4.41 14.99 3.12
CA ASP A 105 -3.16 15.72 3.33
C ASP A 105 -1.97 14.91 2.79
N HIS A 106 -1.97 13.61 3.07
CA HIS A 106 -1.00 12.66 2.53
C HIS A 106 -1.08 12.53 1.00
N ALA A 107 -2.29 12.69 0.43
CA ALA A 107 -2.52 12.64 -1.01
C ALA A 107 -1.96 13.86 -1.76
N GLY A 108 -1.83 15.01 -1.10
CA GLY A 108 -1.29 16.23 -1.70
C GLY A 108 0.16 16.09 -2.19
N GLY A 109 0.94 15.15 -1.62
CA GLY A 109 2.30 14.84 -2.04
C GLY A 109 2.42 13.72 -3.09
N TYR A 110 1.32 13.14 -3.55
CA TYR A 110 1.35 12.01 -4.49
C TYR A 110 1.71 12.45 -5.91
N VAL A 111 2.70 11.80 -6.51
CA VAL A 111 3.11 12.03 -7.91
C VAL A 111 2.58 10.91 -8.82
N PRO A 112 1.70 11.21 -9.80
CA PRO A 112 1.17 10.25 -10.76
C PRO A 112 2.25 9.57 -11.59
N LYS A 113 1.94 8.38 -12.15
CA LYS A 113 2.90 7.61 -12.94
C LYS A 113 3.50 8.41 -14.11
N SER A 114 2.65 9.16 -14.80
CA SER A 114 3.00 9.98 -15.97
C SER A 114 3.97 11.11 -15.67
N GLU A 115 4.04 11.57 -14.42
CA GLU A 115 4.81 12.75 -14.01
C GLU A 115 6.13 12.39 -13.30
N ARG A 116 6.37 11.09 -13.10
CA ARG A 116 7.61 10.59 -12.50
C ARG A 116 8.76 10.78 -13.49
N ALA A 117 9.86 11.36 -13.02
CA ALA A 117 11.07 11.48 -13.82
C ALA A 117 11.54 10.10 -14.32
N ALA A 118 11.67 9.96 -15.64
CA ALA A 118 12.24 8.77 -16.26
C ALA A 118 13.74 8.73 -15.94
N GLY A 119 14.19 7.71 -15.19
CA GLY A 119 15.62 7.47 -14.95
C GLY A 119 16.09 7.56 -13.50
N VAL A 120 15.20 7.77 -12.52
CA VAL A 120 15.58 7.50 -11.12
C VAL A 120 15.67 5.99 -10.97
N ALA A 121 16.87 5.48 -10.69
CA ALA A 121 17.14 4.10 -10.28
C ALA A 121 15.96 3.60 -9.44
N GLY A 122 15.37 2.47 -9.83
CA GLY A 122 14.06 2.06 -9.32
C GLY A 122 14.03 1.98 -7.80
N LEU A 123 12.84 1.93 -7.17
CA LEU A 123 12.70 1.73 -5.71
C LEU A 123 13.61 0.59 -5.24
N ILE A 124 13.65 -0.50 -6.01
CA ILE A 124 14.52 -1.65 -5.77
C ILE A 124 16.00 -1.27 -5.81
N ASP A 125 16.48 -0.50 -6.79
CA ASP A 125 17.88 -0.06 -6.83
C ASP A 125 18.22 0.88 -5.66
N ALA A 126 17.30 1.79 -5.32
CA ALA A 126 17.47 2.71 -4.20
C ALA A 126 17.45 1.98 -2.85
N VAL A 127 16.64 0.93 -2.74
CA VAL A 127 16.58 -0.01 -1.62
C VAL A 127 17.83 -0.87 -1.55
N HIS A 128 18.28 -1.47 -2.66
CA HIS A 128 19.47 -2.32 -2.68
C HIS A 128 20.73 -1.52 -2.36
N ARG A 129 20.86 -0.30 -2.89
CA ARG A 129 21.93 0.63 -2.51
C ARG A 129 21.86 0.96 -1.02
N PHE A 130 20.67 1.12 -0.47
CA PHE A 130 20.49 1.35 0.97
C PHE A 130 20.88 0.12 1.79
N LEU A 131 20.38 -1.06 1.46
CA LEU A 131 20.74 -2.32 2.13
C LEU A 131 22.24 -2.59 2.07
N ALA A 132 22.91 -2.25 0.96
CA ALA A 132 24.36 -2.38 0.81
C ALA A 132 25.18 -1.33 1.60
N THR A 133 24.55 -0.25 2.06
CA THR A 133 25.22 0.84 2.81
C THR A 133 24.82 0.91 4.28
N ALA A 134 23.78 0.19 4.68
CA ALA A 134 23.46 -0.02 6.09
C ALA A 134 24.51 -0.97 6.69
N PRO A 135 25.17 -0.61 7.80
CA PRO A 135 26.05 -1.56 8.49
C PRO A 135 25.25 -2.77 8.97
N ASP A 136 25.82 -3.96 8.82
CA ASP A 136 25.31 -5.17 9.44
C ASP A 136 25.25 -4.92 10.96
N ASN A 137 24.06 -5.03 11.53
CA ASN A 137 23.82 -4.80 12.95
C ASN A 137 24.33 -5.96 13.80
#